data_AF-A0A537F6N1-F1
#
_entry.id   AF-A0A537F6N1-F1
#
_cell.length_a   1.000
_cell.length_b   1.000
_cell.length_c   1.000
_cell.angle_alpha   90.00
_cell.angle_beta   90.00
_cell.angle_gamma   90.00
#
_symmetry.space_group_name_H-M   'P 1'
#
loop_
_entity.id
_entity.type
_entity.pdbx_description
1 polymer ?
#
loop_
_entity_poly.entity_id
_entity_poly.type
_entity_poly.pdbx_seq_one_letter_code
_entity_poly.pdbx_strand_id
1 'polypeptide(L)'
;MPFHLERQGQDCRVLLLSNRVTVKPVADQPALLLEKDRERVLVIADLHLGWEVTLAHQGIHVPSQVPHLLSKLQNILDETHPNQLILLGDVKHAVAKVELEEWKYVPEFFESLVNFIQNVQVVPGNHDGNLEPLTPPSVKIANSQGILLWDTVGLFHGHAWPPPSMLGCKYLVMGHLHPVVVFKDPLGFRITRQVWVRARTNGQRLAEGVLKHESVKFEGDPVQKAEQAYNLKVLDAECVIMPSFNDYLGGQPINRSASEGWTALYKEYMGPVLRSGAIDFENGEAYLFDGTYLGKVRDLREMNQ
;
A
#
# COMPACT_ATOMS: atom_id res chain seq x y z
N MET A 1 1.27 -23.84 -3.40
CA MET A 1 1.23 -24.26 -4.82
C MET A 1 1.83 -23.13 -5.65
N PRO A 2 3.07 -23.28 -6.16
CA PRO A 2 3.63 -22.33 -7.12
C PRO A 2 2.93 -22.56 -8.49
N PHE A 3 2.46 -21.49 -9.12
CA PHE A 3 1.97 -21.50 -10.50
C PHE A 3 3.08 -20.90 -11.39
N HIS A 4 3.69 -21.56 -12.38
CA HIS A 4 3.54 -22.90 -12.95
C HIS A 4 4.81 -23.28 -13.77
N LEU A 5 5.02 -24.57 -14.04
CA LEU A 5 6.03 -25.11 -14.99
C LEU A 5 5.59 -24.87 -16.45
N GLU A 6 6.53 -24.55 -17.35
CA GLU A 6 6.92 -25.42 -18.50
C GLU A 6 8.14 -24.87 -19.28
N ARG A 7 8.93 -25.80 -19.84
CA ARG A 7 10.16 -25.55 -20.63
C ARG A 7 9.88 -25.54 -22.14
N GLN A 8 10.54 -24.58 -22.82
CA GLN A 8 11.13 -24.59 -24.17
C GLN A 8 10.37 -25.19 -25.38
N GLY A 9 10.24 -24.36 -26.45
CA GLY A 9 10.57 -24.78 -27.82
C GLY A 9 9.56 -24.45 -28.94
N GLN A 10 9.99 -23.59 -29.87
CA GLN A 10 9.56 -23.41 -31.28
C GLN A 10 8.30 -22.59 -31.64
N ASP A 11 8.61 -21.39 -32.16
CA ASP A 11 8.09 -20.68 -33.34
C ASP A 11 6.64 -20.92 -33.79
N CYS A 12 5.76 -19.94 -33.53
CA CYS A 12 4.61 -19.62 -34.37
C CYS A 12 4.09 -18.20 -34.06
N ARG A 13 4.07 -17.33 -35.08
CA ARG A 13 3.38 -16.03 -35.07
C ARG A 13 1.90 -16.18 -34.67
N VAL A 14 1.50 -15.68 -33.50
CA VAL A 14 0.12 -15.27 -33.21
C VAL A 14 0.14 -14.05 -32.28
N LEU A 15 -0.48 -12.96 -32.75
CA LEU A 15 -0.88 -11.80 -31.96
C LEU A 15 -1.77 -12.24 -30.79
N LEU A 16 -1.27 -12.15 -29.56
CA LEU A 16 -2.09 -12.11 -28.36
C LEU A 16 -1.58 -10.98 -27.47
N LEU A 17 -2.15 -9.79 -27.68
CA LEU A 17 -2.17 -8.73 -26.65
C LEU A 17 -3.00 -9.30 -25.48
N SER A 18 -2.34 -9.90 -24.50
CA SER A 18 -3.02 -10.33 -23.30
C SER A 18 -3.34 -9.08 -22.46
N ASN A 19 -4.59 -8.61 -22.54
CA ASN A 19 -5.20 -7.61 -21.64
C ASN A 19 -5.22 -8.03 -20.15
N ARG A 20 -4.40 -9.00 -19.74
CA ARG A 20 -4.35 -9.51 -18.38
C ARG A 20 -3.39 -8.64 -17.57
N VAL A 21 -3.94 -7.96 -16.58
CA VAL A 21 -3.16 -7.31 -15.54
C VAL A 21 -2.66 -8.38 -14.57
N THR A 22 -1.37 -8.33 -14.25
CA THR A 22 -0.76 -9.13 -13.19
C THR A 22 -0.49 -8.22 -12.00
N VAL A 23 -0.88 -8.67 -10.81
CA VAL A 23 -0.61 -8.01 -9.53
C VAL A 23 0.11 -9.02 -8.65
N LYS A 24 1.39 -8.81 -8.38
CA LYS A 24 2.19 -9.78 -7.62
C LYS A 24 3.19 -9.10 -6.70
N PRO A 25 3.40 -9.60 -5.46
CA PRO A 25 4.50 -9.14 -4.64
C PRO A 25 5.84 -9.49 -5.29
N VAL A 26 6.85 -8.66 -5.05
CA VAL A 26 8.24 -9.01 -5.32
C VAL A 26 8.69 -9.96 -4.21
N ALA A 27 9.32 -11.08 -4.59
CA ALA A 27 9.74 -12.11 -3.64
C ALA A 27 10.66 -11.50 -2.58
N ASP A 28 10.42 -11.84 -1.30
CA ASP A 28 11.21 -11.41 -0.14
C ASP A 28 11.28 -9.89 0.10
N GLN A 29 10.44 -9.09 -0.60
CA GLN A 29 10.50 -7.63 -0.54
C GLN A 29 9.11 -7.02 -0.26
N PRO A 30 9.02 -5.90 0.48
CA PRO A 30 7.79 -5.14 0.69
C PRO A 30 7.46 -4.26 -0.54
N ALA A 31 7.47 -4.84 -1.73
CA ALA A 31 7.20 -4.16 -2.99
C ALA A 31 6.20 -4.94 -3.85
N LEU A 32 5.33 -4.24 -4.56
CA LEU A 32 4.31 -4.83 -5.43
C LEU A 32 4.64 -4.50 -6.88
N LEU A 33 4.70 -5.51 -7.73
CA LEU A 33 4.92 -5.37 -9.16
C LEU A 33 3.60 -5.55 -9.91
N LEU A 34 3.22 -4.52 -10.67
CA LEU A 34 2.05 -4.50 -11.52
C LEU A 34 2.49 -4.57 -12.98
N GLU A 35 1.90 -5.46 -13.77
CA GLU A 35 2.28 -5.65 -15.17
C GLU A 35 1.05 -5.69 -16.07
N LYS A 36 1.10 -4.93 -17.17
CA LYS A 36 0.13 -5.00 -18.26
C LYS A 36 0.83 -4.70 -19.58
N ASP A 37 0.70 -5.61 -20.54
CA ASP A 37 1.38 -5.53 -21.84
C ASP A 37 2.90 -5.34 -21.69
N ARG A 38 3.43 -4.14 -21.97
CA ARG A 38 4.86 -3.79 -21.80
C ARG A 38 5.10 -2.88 -20.59
N GLU A 39 4.05 -2.45 -19.91
CA GLU A 39 4.15 -1.58 -18.74
C GLU A 39 4.38 -2.41 -17.47
N ARG A 40 5.33 -1.95 -16.66
CA ARG A 40 5.80 -2.62 -15.45
C ARG A 40 5.98 -1.55 -14.40
N VAL A 41 5.08 -1.56 -13.43
CA VAL A 41 4.98 -0.52 -12.41
C VAL A 41 5.32 -1.15 -11.06
N LEU A 42 6.39 -0.66 -10.45
CA LEU A 42 6.76 -1.03 -9.09
C LEU A 42 6.05 -0.08 -8.13
N VAL A 43 5.44 -0.63 -7.09
CA VAL A 43 4.80 0.14 -6.01
C VAL A 43 5.49 -0.22 -4.70
N ILE A 44 5.81 0.80 -3.90
CA ILE A 44 6.25 0.67 -2.51
C ILE A 44 5.46 1.66 -1.66
N ALA A 45 5.26 1.40 -0.37
CA ALA A 45 4.46 2.24 0.50
C ALA A 45 5.22 2.59 1.79
N ASP A 46 4.89 3.71 2.41
CA ASP A 46 5.24 4.02 3.79
C ASP A 46 6.75 4.00 4.08
N LEU A 47 7.47 4.97 3.50
CA LEU A 47 8.93 5.13 3.69
C LEU A 47 9.26 5.77 5.03
N HIS A 48 8.48 6.78 5.44
CA HIS A 48 8.73 7.64 6.60
C HIS A 48 10.21 8.07 6.74
N LEU A 49 10.74 8.68 5.70
CA LEU A 49 12.06 9.29 5.73
C LEU A 49 12.15 10.30 6.88
N GLY A 50 13.25 10.24 7.64
CA GLY A 50 13.48 11.13 8.79
C GLY A 50 12.84 10.68 10.10
N TRP A 51 12.30 9.46 10.19
CA TRP A 51 11.78 8.91 11.47
C TRP A 51 12.86 8.92 12.58
N GLU A 52 14.13 8.78 12.21
CA GLU A 52 15.28 8.86 13.11
C GLU A 52 15.39 10.21 13.84
N VAL A 53 14.87 11.29 13.26
CA VAL A 53 14.90 12.64 13.86
C VAL A 53 14.06 12.67 15.14
N THR A 54 12.92 11.98 15.15
CA THR A 54 12.05 11.89 16.33
C THR A 54 12.76 11.22 17.51
N LEU A 55 13.59 10.21 17.23
CA LEU A 55 14.42 9.55 18.23
C LEU A 55 15.58 10.44 18.71
N ALA A 56 16.20 11.19 17.80
CA ALA A 56 17.27 12.11 18.14
C ALA A 56 16.81 13.18 19.15
N HIS A 57 15.58 13.68 19.01
CA HIS A 57 14.96 14.59 19.98
C HIS A 57 14.74 13.98 21.37
N GLN A 58 14.73 12.64 21.46
CA GLN A 58 14.67 11.89 22.71
C GLN A 58 16.06 11.48 23.23
N GLY A 59 17.14 11.96 22.60
CA GLY A 59 18.52 11.62 22.94
C GLY A 59 18.99 10.28 22.38
N ILE A 60 18.22 9.65 21.48
CA ILE A 60 18.55 8.38 20.84
C ILE A 60 19.06 8.66 19.43
N HIS A 61 20.36 8.46 19.21
CA HIS A 61 20.99 8.71 17.92
C HIS A 61 20.94 7.45 17.03
N VAL A 62 20.13 7.53 15.97
CA VAL A 62 20.10 6.54 14.88
C VAL A 62 20.67 7.19 13.62
N PRO A 63 21.64 6.57 12.91
CA PRO A 63 22.12 7.08 11.62
C PRO A 63 21.00 7.15 10.59
N SER A 64 21.17 8.02 9.59
CA SER A 64 20.15 8.11 8.53
C SER A 64 19.96 6.80 7.80
N GLN A 65 18.70 6.45 7.55
CA GLN A 65 18.33 5.23 6.85
C GLN A 65 18.18 5.41 5.33
N VAL A 66 18.32 6.64 4.81
CA VAL A 66 18.22 6.94 3.37
C VAL A 66 19.13 6.04 2.52
N PRO A 67 20.44 5.86 2.83
CA PRO A 67 21.31 5.01 2.00
C PRO A 67 20.86 3.54 1.97
N HIS A 68 20.34 3.02 3.08
CA HIS A 68 19.87 1.64 3.18
C HIS A 68 18.60 1.44 2.34
N LEU A 69 17.63 2.36 2.45
CA LEU A 69 16.39 2.33 1.66
C LEU A 69 16.67 2.46 0.15
N LEU A 70 17.59 3.35 -0.24
CA LEU A 70 18.02 3.50 -1.64
C LEU A 70 18.69 2.23 -2.17
N SER A 71 19.60 1.62 -1.40
CA SER A 71 20.26 0.38 -1.81
C SER A 71 19.26 -0.77 -1.96
N LYS A 72 18.32 -0.91 -1.01
CA LYS A 72 17.23 -1.90 -1.09
C LYS A 72 16.38 -1.67 -2.34
N LEU A 73 15.96 -0.44 -2.59
CA LEU A 73 15.15 -0.08 -3.75
C LEU A 73 15.92 -0.31 -5.06
N GLN A 74 17.20 0.04 -5.12
CA GLN A 74 18.04 -0.20 -6.29
C GLN A 74 18.11 -1.69 -6.65
N ASN A 75 18.34 -2.56 -5.67
CA ASN A 75 18.33 -4.01 -5.91
C ASN A 75 17.00 -4.48 -6.50
N ILE A 76 15.88 -3.98 -5.98
CA ILE A 76 14.54 -4.32 -6.51
C ILE A 76 14.37 -3.78 -7.93
N LEU A 77 14.82 -2.56 -8.23
CA LEU A 77 14.76 -1.98 -9.58
C LEU A 77 15.61 -2.78 -10.57
N ASP A 78 16.79 -3.24 -10.15
CA ASP A 78 17.69 -4.04 -10.97
C ASP A 78 17.15 -5.46 -11.24
N GLU A 79 16.47 -6.07 -10.26
CA GLU A 79 15.84 -7.39 -10.44
C GLU A 79 14.53 -7.32 -11.23
N THR A 80 13.75 -6.26 -10.98
CA THR A 80 12.38 -6.17 -11.47
C THR A 80 12.21 -5.24 -12.66
N HIS A 81 13.23 -4.52 -13.13
CA HIS A 81 13.23 -3.64 -14.31
C HIS A 81 11.88 -2.95 -14.61
N PRO A 82 11.31 -2.18 -13.67
CA PRO A 82 10.07 -1.46 -13.92
C PRO A 82 10.33 -0.22 -14.78
N ASN A 83 9.32 0.21 -15.53
CA ASN A 83 9.35 1.48 -16.27
C ASN A 83 8.70 2.63 -15.49
N GLN A 84 8.10 2.35 -14.33
CA GLN A 84 7.57 3.35 -13.42
C GLN A 84 7.72 2.88 -11.97
N LEU A 85 8.05 3.81 -11.08
CA LEU A 85 7.97 3.63 -9.63
C LEU A 85 6.85 4.51 -9.07
N ILE A 86 6.00 3.92 -8.23
CA ILE A 86 4.96 4.62 -7.49
C ILE A 86 5.25 4.50 -6.00
N LEU A 87 5.38 5.65 -5.32
CA LEU A 87 5.46 5.75 -3.87
C LEU A 87 4.04 5.96 -3.33
N LEU A 88 3.49 4.96 -2.65
CA LEU A 88 2.11 4.94 -2.15
C LEU A 88 2.00 5.55 -0.75
N GLY A 89 2.40 6.82 -0.67
CA GLY A 89 2.22 7.70 0.48
C GLY A 89 3.15 7.43 1.66
N ASP A 90 3.06 8.35 2.61
CA ASP A 90 3.91 8.49 3.79
C ASP A 90 5.40 8.37 3.43
N VAL A 91 5.82 9.22 2.49
CA VAL A 91 7.22 9.37 2.08
C VAL A 91 8.04 9.95 3.23
N LYS A 92 7.52 10.97 3.93
CA LYS A 92 8.21 11.61 5.07
C LYS A 92 7.55 11.30 6.41
N HIS A 93 8.27 11.46 7.52
CA HIS A 93 7.76 11.11 8.83
C HIS A 93 6.96 12.22 9.52
N ALA A 94 7.29 13.51 9.37
CA ALA A 94 6.57 14.57 10.10
C ALA A 94 5.26 14.99 9.41
N VAL A 95 4.19 15.19 10.21
CA VAL A 95 2.85 15.55 9.70
C VAL A 95 2.66 17.06 9.50
N ALA A 96 3.17 17.91 10.42
CA ALA A 96 2.64 19.29 10.58
C ALA A 96 3.66 20.42 10.42
N LYS A 97 4.95 20.19 10.68
CA LYS A 97 6.02 21.18 10.46
C LYS A 97 7.19 20.44 9.86
N VAL A 98 7.61 20.89 8.68
CA VAL A 98 8.85 20.44 8.08
C VAL A 98 9.96 20.93 9.02
N GLU A 99 10.49 20.02 9.84
CA GLU A 99 11.66 20.31 10.67
C GLU A 99 12.86 20.51 9.72
N LEU A 100 13.82 21.37 10.10
CA LEU A 100 14.95 21.77 9.25
C LEU A 100 15.76 20.56 8.74
N GLU A 101 15.68 19.45 9.45
CA GLU A 101 16.33 18.19 9.17
C GLU A 101 15.63 17.35 8.07
N GLU A 102 14.31 17.49 7.88
CA GLU A 102 13.59 16.83 6.76
C GLU A 102 13.99 17.42 5.40
N TRP A 103 14.39 18.70 5.37
CA TRP A 103 14.98 19.36 4.21
C TRP A 103 16.29 18.71 3.74
N LYS A 104 16.87 17.81 4.53
CA LYS A 104 18.02 17.02 4.11
C LYS A 104 17.59 15.69 3.49
N TYR A 105 16.85 14.86 4.24
CA TYR A 105 16.66 13.46 3.88
C TYR A 105 15.72 13.24 2.69
N VAL A 106 14.65 14.02 2.59
CA VAL A 106 13.68 13.86 1.50
C VAL A 106 14.29 14.28 0.16
N PRO A 107 14.93 15.47 0.03
CA PRO A 107 15.62 15.83 -1.20
C PRO A 107 16.76 14.86 -1.54
N GLU A 108 17.60 14.47 -0.58
CA GLU A 108 18.70 13.52 -0.78
C GLU A 108 18.20 12.18 -1.36
N PHE A 109 17.10 11.65 -0.82
CA PHE A 109 16.47 10.44 -1.31
C PHE A 109 15.99 10.61 -2.76
N PHE A 110 15.23 11.66 -3.06
CA PHE A 110 14.67 11.83 -4.41
C PHE A 110 15.73 12.15 -5.46
N GLU A 111 16.72 12.99 -5.15
CA GLU A 111 17.84 13.30 -6.04
C GLU A 111 18.62 12.04 -6.41
N SER A 112 18.81 11.12 -5.45
CA SER A 112 19.43 9.82 -5.70
C SER A 112 18.50 8.90 -6.50
N LEU A 113 17.22 8.84 -6.13
CA LEU A 113 16.22 7.97 -6.74
C LEU A 113 16.05 8.23 -8.24
N VAL A 114 15.99 9.51 -8.64
CA VAL A 114 15.81 9.87 -10.06
C VAL A 114 17.00 9.49 -10.92
N ASN A 115 18.16 9.16 -10.34
CA ASN A 115 19.29 8.59 -11.08
C ASN A 115 19.08 7.09 -11.39
N PHE A 116 18.29 6.39 -10.58
CA PHE A 116 17.97 4.96 -10.79
C PHE A 116 16.77 4.76 -11.71
N ILE A 117 15.75 5.62 -11.58
CA ILE A 117 14.52 5.53 -12.37
C ILE A 117 13.94 6.91 -12.65
N GLN A 118 13.65 7.20 -13.93
CA GLN A 118 13.23 8.52 -14.37
C GLN A 118 11.73 8.80 -14.15
N ASN A 119 10.88 7.76 -14.16
CA ASN A 119 9.43 7.90 -14.05
C ASN A 119 8.98 7.55 -12.63
N VAL A 120 9.04 8.54 -11.75
CA VAL A 120 8.62 8.43 -10.34
C VAL A 120 7.33 9.21 -10.14
N GLN A 121 6.36 8.58 -9.46
CA GLN A 121 5.13 9.22 -9.05
C GLN A 121 4.85 8.96 -7.56
N VAL A 122 4.39 9.97 -6.84
CA VAL A 122 3.96 9.86 -5.44
C VAL A 122 2.46 10.01 -5.37
N VAL A 123 1.79 9.09 -4.66
CA VAL A 123 0.42 9.27 -4.19
C VAL A 123 0.50 9.71 -2.73
N PRO A 124 0.23 10.98 -2.40
CA PRO A 124 0.48 11.49 -1.05
C PRO A 124 -0.29 10.72 0.03
N GLY A 125 0.40 10.40 1.13
CA GLY A 125 -0.18 9.94 2.39
C GLY A 125 -0.51 11.11 3.34
N ASN A 126 -0.95 10.79 4.55
CA ASN A 126 -1.28 11.82 5.54
C ASN A 126 -0.05 12.53 6.12
N HIS A 127 1.15 11.97 5.94
CA HIS A 127 2.40 12.63 6.35
C HIS A 127 3.03 13.51 5.26
N ASP A 128 2.53 13.44 4.01
CA ASP A 128 3.16 14.07 2.84
C ASP A 128 2.68 15.50 2.56
N GLY A 129 2.20 16.21 3.58
CA GLY A 129 1.86 17.63 3.46
C GLY A 129 3.08 18.46 3.03
N ASN A 130 2.90 19.34 2.03
CA ASN A 130 3.99 20.12 1.42
C ASN A 130 5.18 19.27 0.93
N LEU A 131 4.93 18.13 0.30
CA LEU A 131 5.99 17.32 -0.29
C LEU A 131 6.61 17.95 -1.56
N GLU A 132 5.83 18.66 -2.37
CA GLU A 132 6.25 19.22 -3.67
C GLU A 132 7.56 20.03 -3.62
N PRO A 133 7.78 20.95 -2.66
CA PRO A 133 9.03 21.70 -2.57
C PRO A 133 10.26 20.85 -2.21
N LEU A 134 10.07 19.63 -1.71
CA LEU A 134 11.14 18.71 -1.30
C LEU A 134 11.48 17.70 -2.41
N THR A 135 10.82 17.79 -3.56
CA THR A 135 10.99 16.85 -4.68
C THR A 135 11.55 17.56 -5.92
N PRO A 136 12.42 16.89 -6.70
CA PRO A 136 12.79 17.38 -8.02
C PRO A 136 11.56 17.51 -8.94
N PRO A 137 11.56 18.46 -9.90
CA PRO A 137 10.42 18.67 -10.82
C PRO A 137 10.05 17.46 -11.69
N SER A 138 10.95 16.47 -11.84
CA SER A 138 10.70 15.22 -12.56
C SER A 138 9.80 14.25 -11.82
N VAL A 139 9.67 14.40 -10.49
CA VAL A 139 8.80 13.57 -9.65
C VAL A 139 7.37 14.09 -9.78
N LYS A 140 6.45 13.22 -10.18
CA LYS A 140 5.03 13.57 -10.28
C LYS A 140 4.35 13.38 -8.94
N ILE A 141 3.67 14.39 -8.43
CA ILE A 141 2.84 14.25 -7.22
C ILE A 141 1.37 14.19 -7.64
N ALA A 142 0.69 13.10 -7.27
CA ALA A 142 -0.72 12.88 -7.56
C ALA A 142 -1.63 13.50 -6.49
N ASN A 143 -2.94 13.38 -6.70
CA ASN A 143 -3.93 13.67 -5.66
C ASN A 143 -3.86 12.61 -4.55
N SER A 144 -4.05 13.02 -3.29
CA SER A 144 -4.07 12.13 -2.12
C SER A 144 -5.20 11.09 -2.12
N GLN A 145 -6.27 11.32 -2.88
CA GLN A 145 -7.34 10.33 -3.10
C GLN A 145 -6.85 9.10 -3.88
N GLY A 146 -5.75 9.21 -4.64
CA GLY A 146 -5.15 8.09 -5.38
C GLY A 146 -5.10 8.27 -6.89
N ILE A 147 -4.66 7.22 -7.57
CA ILE A 147 -4.51 7.14 -9.03
C ILE A 147 -5.06 5.83 -9.59
N LEU A 148 -5.49 5.87 -10.84
CA LEU A 148 -6.02 4.74 -11.57
C LEU A 148 -5.01 4.28 -12.63
N LEU A 149 -4.66 3.00 -12.63
CA LEU A 149 -3.85 2.37 -13.67
C LEU A 149 -4.74 1.44 -14.50
N TRP A 150 -4.68 1.62 -15.82
CA TRP A 150 -5.32 0.77 -16.82
C TRP A 150 -6.82 0.54 -16.59
N ASP A 151 -7.51 1.50 -15.98
CA ASP A 151 -8.93 1.45 -15.61
C ASP A 151 -9.33 0.23 -14.75
N THR A 152 -8.37 -0.41 -14.08
CA THR A 152 -8.62 -1.68 -13.38
C THR A 152 -7.86 -1.84 -12.08
N VAL A 153 -6.79 -1.08 -11.86
CA VAL A 153 -6.03 -1.05 -10.60
C VAL A 153 -6.12 0.35 -9.99
N GLY A 154 -6.76 0.46 -8.83
CA GLY A 154 -6.77 1.68 -8.03
C GLY A 154 -5.66 1.66 -6.99
N LEU A 155 -4.82 2.69 -6.95
CA LEU A 155 -3.76 2.86 -5.96
C LEU A 155 -4.05 4.10 -5.11
N PHE A 156 -4.24 3.93 -3.81
CA PHE A 156 -4.48 5.02 -2.87
C PHE A 156 -3.79 4.72 -1.54
N HIS A 157 -3.34 5.73 -0.80
CA HIS A 157 -2.57 5.46 0.42
C HIS A 157 -3.42 4.76 1.51
N GLY A 158 -4.66 5.21 1.72
CA GLY A 158 -5.57 4.57 2.69
C GLY A 158 -6.12 5.50 3.77
N HIS A 159 -5.48 6.66 3.99
CA HIS A 159 -5.90 7.67 4.96
C HIS A 159 -7.16 8.46 4.53
N ALA A 160 -7.46 8.49 3.23
CA ALA A 160 -8.58 9.20 2.62
C ALA A 160 -9.47 8.23 1.79
N TRP A 161 -10.68 8.68 1.46
CA TRP A 161 -11.54 7.93 0.53
C TRP A 161 -10.98 7.99 -0.90
N PRO A 162 -10.98 6.87 -1.65
CA PRO A 162 -10.61 6.87 -3.05
C PRO A 162 -11.65 7.61 -3.91
N PRO A 163 -11.27 8.07 -5.12
CA PRO A 163 -12.21 8.72 -6.02
C PRO A 163 -13.23 7.70 -6.56
N PRO A 164 -14.41 8.15 -7.02
CA PRO A 164 -15.46 7.27 -7.54
C PRO A 164 -15.04 6.33 -8.66
N SER A 165 -14.08 6.73 -9.50
CA SER A 165 -13.55 5.90 -10.58
C SER A 165 -12.95 4.58 -10.09
N MET A 166 -12.52 4.49 -8.83
CA MET A 166 -12.00 3.24 -8.25
C MET A 166 -13.09 2.21 -7.92
N LEU A 167 -14.38 2.59 -7.89
CA LEU A 167 -15.48 1.65 -7.67
C LEU A 167 -15.56 0.56 -8.76
N GLY A 168 -15.06 0.84 -9.96
CA GLY A 168 -15.01 -0.11 -11.08
C GLY A 168 -13.72 -0.90 -11.19
N CYS A 169 -12.80 -0.79 -10.22
CA CYS A 169 -11.52 -1.50 -10.27
C CYS A 169 -11.67 -2.98 -9.92
N LYS A 170 -10.84 -3.82 -10.53
CA LYS A 170 -10.69 -5.23 -10.15
C LYS A 170 -9.70 -5.41 -9.00
N TYR A 171 -8.74 -4.50 -8.91
CA TYR A 171 -7.71 -4.50 -7.87
C TYR A 171 -7.67 -3.13 -7.19
N LEU A 172 -7.58 -3.15 -5.87
CA LEU A 172 -7.29 -1.98 -5.04
C LEU A 172 -6.01 -2.25 -4.26
N VAL A 173 -5.09 -1.30 -4.22
CA VAL A 173 -3.86 -1.41 -3.44
C VAL A 173 -3.78 -0.21 -2.50
N MET A 174 -3.49 -0.47 -1.23
CA MET A 174 -3.33 0.55 -0.20
C MET A 174 -2.16 0.29 0.73
N GLY A 175 -1.59 1.35 1.31
CA GLY A 175 -0.58 1.31 2.37
C GLY A 175 -1.22 1.66 3.72
N HIS A 176 -0.62 2.61 4.45
CA HIS A 176 -1.14 3.29 5.65
C HIS A 176 -1.28 2.42 6.91
N LEU A 177 -1.80 1.20 6.79
CA LEU A 177 -2.04 0.32 7.93
C LEU A 177 -0.74 -0.26 8.50
N HIS A 178 0.28 -0.43 7.66
CA HIS A 178 1.55 -1.12 7.97
C HIS A 178 1.28 -2.46 8.68
N PRO A 179 0.57 -3.40 8.05
CA PRO A 179 0.14 -4.61 8.73
C PRO A 179 1.33 -5.44 9.21
N VAL A 180 1.29 -5.81 10.49
CA VAL A 180 2.24 -6.75 11.11
C VAL A 180 1.51 -7.89 11.81
N VAL A 181 2.20 -9.01 12.00
CA VAL A 181 1.80 -10.09 12.89
C VAL A 181 2.78 -10.16 14.05
N VAL A 182 2.25 -10.25 15.27
CA VAL A 182 3.04 -10.45 16.48
C VAL A 182 2.88 -11.89 16.93
N PHE A 183 3.95 -12.68 16.84
CA PHE A 183 4.04 -14.01 17.42
C PHE A 183 4.49 -13.88 18.87
N LYS A 184 3.75 -14.53 19.78
CA LYS A 184 4.07 -14.58 21.20
C LYS A 184 4.33 -16.03 21.59
N ASP A 185 5.36 -16.25 22.39
CA ASP A 185 5.58 -17.56 23.01
C ASP A 185 5.05 -17.60 24.46
N PRO A 186 4.94 -18.79 25.08
CA PRO A 186 4.47 -18.93 26.46
C PRO A 186 5.37 -18.27 27.51
N LEU A 187 6.63 -17.95 27.18
CA LEU A 187 7.58 -17.28 28.06
C LEU A 187 7.48 -15.75 27.95
N GLY A 188 6.66 -15.24 27.03
CA GLY A 188 6.41 -13.81 26.81
C GLY A 188 7.31 -13.17 25.75
N PHE A 189 8.16 -13.93 25.06
CA PHE A 189 8.95 -13.40 23.94
C PHE A 189 8.03 -13.05 22.78
N ARG A 190 8.36 -11.94 22.10
CA ARG A 190 7.58 -11.40 20.99
C ARG A 190 8.44 -11.26 19.75
N ILE A 191 7.94 -11.79 18.63
CA ILE A 191 8.52 -11.57 17.30
C ILE A 191 7.48 -10.86 16.47
N THR A 192 7.81 -9.64 16.01
CA THR A 192 6.97 -8.90 15.07
C THR A 192 7.48 -9.12 13.66
N ARG A 193 6.58 -9.39 12.73
CA ARG A 193 6.86 -9.53 11.29
C ARG A 193 5.89 -8.69 10.49
N GLN A 194 6.40 -7.91 9.53
CA GLN A 194 5.56 -7.31 8.50
C GLN A 194 4.92 -8.40 7.63
N VAL A 195 3.71 -8.13 7.16
CA VAL A 195 2.95 -9.06 6.34
C VAL A 195 2.24 -8.32 5.22
N TRP A 196 1.95 -9.04 4.15
CA TRP A 196 0.92 -8.63 3.19
C TRP A 196 -0.44 -9.03 3.72
N VAL A 197 -1.48 -8.22 3.46
CA VAL A 197 -2.87 -8.65 3.64
C VAL A 197 -3.61 -8.58 2.32
N ARG A 198 -4.23 -9.69 1.92
CA ARG A 198 -5.07 -9.79 0.73
C ARG A 198 -6.52 -10.02 1.16
N ALA A 199 -7.41 -9.13 0.77
CA ALA A 199 -8.83 -9.19 1.14
C ALA A 199 -9.73 -8.91 -0.07
N ARG A 200 -11.05 -9.05 0.13
CA ARG A 200 -12.06 -8.68 -0.87
C ARG A 200 -12.79 -7.43 -0.41
N THR A 201 -13.13 -6.56 -1.35
CA THR A 201 -14.04 -5.45 -1.04
C THR A 201 -15.48 -5.94 -1.01
N ASN A 202 -16.32 -5.19 -0.31
CA ASN A 202 -17.77 -5.22 -0.43
C ASN A 202 -18.17 -3.98 -1.24
N GLY A 203 -18.52 -4.19 -2.51
CA GLY A 203 -18.83 -3.13 -3.46
C GLY A 203 -20.00 -2.25 -3.02
N GLN A 204 -20.99 -2.82 -2.33
CA GLN A 204 -22.13 -2.06 -1.79
C GLN A 204 -21.67 -1.07 -0.72
N ARG A 205 -20.88 -1.51 0.26
CA ARG A 205 -20.34 -0.64 1.32
C ARG A 205 -19.32 0.37 0.79
N LEU A 206 -18.50 -0.04 -0.17
CA LEU A 206 -17.54 0.85 -0.81
C LEU A 206 -18.28 1.96 -1.59
N ALA A 207 -19.28 1.61 -2.39
CA ALA A 207 -20.12 2.57 -3.11
C ALA A 207 -20.86 3.52 -2.16
N GLU A 208 -21.45 2.99 -1.09
CA GLU A 208 -22.10 3.80 -0.06
C GLU A 208 -21.13 4.82 0.58
N GLY A 209 -19.93 4.37 0.95
CA GLY A 209 -18.90 5.21 1.55
C GLY A 209 -18.42 6.33 0.62
N VAL A 210 -18.16 5.99 -0.65
CA VAL A 210 -17.77 6.95 -1.68
C VAL A 210 -18.89 7.96 -1.95
N LEU A 211 -20.14 7.52 -2.15
CA LEU A 211 -21.27 8.44 -2.38
C LEU A 211 -21.45 9.44 -1.23
N LYS A 212 -21.31 8.97 0.02
CA LYS A 212 -21.36 9.83 1.20
C LYS A 212 -20.20 10.84 1.23
N HIS A 213 -18.98 10.40 0.91
CA HIS A 213 -17.82 11.28 0.86
C HIS A 213 -17.98 12.38 -0.20
N GLU A 214 -18.46 12.01 -1.39
CA GLU A 214 -18.75 12.91 -2.51
C GLU A 214 -20.02 13.75 -2.29
N SER A 215 -20.65 13.66 -1.12
CA SER A 215 -21.88 14.38 -0.78
C SER A 215 -23.05 14.13 -1.75
N VAL A 216 -23.06 12.97 -2.41
CA VAL A 216 -24.13 12.55 -3.32
C VAL A 216 -25.29 11.97 -2.51
N LYS A 217 -26.45 12.63 -2.56
CA LYS A 217 -27.67 12.14 -1.92
C LYS A 217 -28.25 10.93 -2.67
N PHE A 218 -28.70 9.93 -1.93
CA PHE A 218 -29.34 8.75 -2.49
C PHE A 218 -30.31 8.09 -1.51
N GLU A 219 -31.30 7.41 -2.05
CA GLU A 219 -32.22 6.53 -1.35
C GLU A 219 -32.19 5.17 -2.05
N GLY A 220 -32.29 4.07 -1.31
CA GLY A 220 -32.24 2.72 -1.87
C GLY A 220 -30.82 2.19 -2.08
N ASP A 221 -30.59 1.49 -3.20
CA ASP A 221 -29.34 0.75 -3.45
C ASP A 221 -28.17 1.68 -3.83
N PRO A 222 -27.10 1.74 -3.00
CA PRO A 222 -25.94 2.59 -3.30
C PRO A 222 -25.20 2.14 -4.56
N VAL A 223 -25.25 0.86 -4.94
CA VAL A 223 -24.58 0.37 -6.15
C VAL A 223 -25.23 0.98 -7.38
N GLN A 224 -26.54 0.79 -7.55
CA GLN A 224 -27.29 1.36 -8.68
C GLN A 224 -27.10 2.87 -8.78
N LYS A 225 -27.10 3.57 -7.63
CA LYS A 225 -26.86 5.01 -7.61
C LYS A 225 -25.46 5.35 -8.11
N ALA A 226 -24.42 4.68 -7.63
CA ALA A 226 -23.05 4.95 -8.02
C ALA A 226 -22.83 4.64 -9.51
N GLU A 227 -23.36 3.53 -10.00
CA GLU A 227 -23.28 3.15 -11.42
C GLU A 227 -23.92 4.21 -12.33
N GLN A 228 -25.09 4.71 -11.95
CA GLN A 228 -25.76 5.79 -12.67
C GLN A 228 -25.00 7.12 -12.58
N ALA A 229 -24.56 7.50 -11.37
CA ALA A 229 -23.95 8.81 -11.11
C ALA A 229 -22.57 8.96 -11.77
N TYR A 230 -21.80 7.87 -11.82
CA TYR A 230 -20.42 7.88 -12.29
C TYR A 230 -20.20 7.14 -13.61
N ASN A 231 -21.28 6.59 -14.21
CA ASN A 231 -21.24 5.85 -15.47
C ASN A 231 -20.17 4.74 -15.49
N LEU A 232 -20.18 3.92 -14.45
CA LEU A 232 -19.27 2.80 -14.25
C LEU A 232 -20.05 1.58 -13.74
N LYS A 233 -19.42 0.41 -13.73
CA LYS A 233 -19.95 -0.77 -13.06
C LYS A 233 -19.22 -0.94 -11.73
N VAL A 234 -19.94 -1.06 -10.61
CA VAL A 234 -19.31 -1.30 -9.30
C VAL A 234 -18.86 -2.76 -9.23
N LEU A 235 -17.63 -3.00 -8.79
CA LEU A 235 -17.06 -4.34 -8.66
C LEU A 235 -16.63 -4.62 -7.22
N ASP A 236 -16.73 -5.89 -6.84
CA ASP A 236 -15.96 -6.42 -5.72
C ASP A 236 -14.52 -6.62 -6.19
N ALA A 237 -13.62 -5.79 -5.69
CA ALA A 237 -12.21 -5.79 -5.98
C ALA A 237 -11.46 -6.77 -5.07
N GLU A 238 -10.31 -7.25 -5.55
CA GLU A 238 -9.27 -7.77 -4.70
C GLU A 238 -8.47 -6.60 -4.12
N CYS A 239 -8.38 -6.54 -2.79
CA CYS A 239 -7.67 -5.49 -2.08
C CYS A 239 -6.36 -6.04 -1.52
N VAL A 240 -5.25 -5.38 -1.84
CA VAL A 240 -3.93 -5.65 -1.28
C VAL A 240 -3.56 -4.52 -0.34
N ILE A 241 -3.32 -4.83 0.92
CA ILE A 241 -2.79 -3.90 1.91
C ILE A 241 -1.29 -4.18 2.03
N MET A 242 -0.50 -3.19 1.63
CA MET A 242 0.94 -3.27 1.56
C MET A 242 1.57 -3.17 2.95
N PRO A 243 2.62 -3.96 3.25
CA PRO A 243 3.52 -3.66 4.36
C PRO A 243 4.24 -2.33 4.11
N SER A 244 4.79 -1.73 5.17
CA SER A 244 5.70 -0.60 5.00
C SER A 244 7.01 -1.05 4.36
N PHE A 245 7.58 -0.19 3.51
CA PHE A 245 8.86 -0.47 2.84
C PHE A 245 10.06 -0.33 3.79
N ASN A 246 9.92 0.54 4.79
CA ASN A 246 10.93 0.78 5.82
C ASN A 246 10.79 -0.23 6.98
N ASP A 247 11.81 -1.07 7.14
CA ASP A 247 11.83 -2.20 8.08
C ASP A 247 11.95 -1.76 9.55
N TYR A 248 12.30 -0.49 9.80
CA TYR A 248 12.42 0.06 11.15
C TYR A 248 11.10 0.62 11.69
N LEU A 249 10.06 0.68 10.86
CA LEU A 249 8.76 1.15 11.30
C LEU A 249 8.03 0.06 12.08
N GLY A 250 7.36 0.49 13.14
CA GLY A 250 6.30 -0.31 13.73
C GLY A 250 5.16 -0.52 12.73
N GLY A 251 4.14 -1.25 13.15
CA GLY A 251 2.96 -1.44 12.33
C GLY A 251 1.76 -1.85 13.16
N GLN A 252 0.59 -1.87 12.55
CA GLN A 252 -0.64 -2.27 13.23
C GLN A 252 -0.72 -3.79 13.33
N PRO A 253 -0.70 -4.39 14.54
CA PRO A 253 -0.73 -5.83 14.66
C PRO A 253 -2.12 -6.35 14.34
N ILE A 254 -2.26 -6.98 13.18
CA ILE A 254 -3.55 -7.45 12.65
C ILE A 254 -4.15 -8.58 13.48
N ASN A 255 -3.30 -9.25 14.28
CA ASN A 255 -3.64 -10.38 15.11
C ASN A 255 -3.85 -10.03 16.61
N ARG A 256 -4.03 -8.76 16.99
CA ARG A 256 -4.41 -8.43 18.38
C ARG A 256 -5.74 -9.09 18.76
N SER A 257 -5.81 -9.66 19.96
CA SER A 257 -7.03 -10.34 20.41
C SER A 257 -8.17 -9.35 20.65
N ALA A 258 -9.41 -9.83 20.59
CA ALA A 258 -10.58 -9.01 20.95
C ALA A 258 -10.55 -8.58 22.43
N SER A 259 -9.89 -9.35 23.31
CA SER A 259 -9.75 -9.07 24.74
C SER A 259 -8.68 -7.99 25.04
N GLU A 260 -7.67 -7.85 24.18
CA GLU A 260 -6.74 -6.70 24.20
C GLU A 260 -7.43 -5.39 23.76
N GLY A 261 -8.60 -5.52 23.13
CA GLY A 261 -9.47 -4.43 22.73
C GLY A 261 -8.98 -3.67 21.50
N TRP A 262 -9.92 -3.29 20.63
CA TRP A 262 -9.68 -2.23 19.65
C TRP A 262 -9.79 -0.91 20.41
N THR A 263 -8.67 -0.31 20.78
CA THR A 263 -8.72 1.06 21.30
C THR A 263 -9.36 1.96 20.24
N ALA A 264 -10.06 3.02 20.66
CA ALA A 264 -10.61 4.01 19.71
C ALA A 264 -9.52 4.52 18.75
N LEU A 265 -8.30 4.66 19.27
CA LEU A 265 -7.08 4.98 18.54
C LEU A 265 -6.78 3.96 17.41
N TYR A 266 -6.90 2.66 17.66
CA TYR A 266 -6.68 1.64 16.62
C TYR A 266 -7.63 1.85 15.43
N LYS A 267 -8.92 2.08 15.69
CA LYS A 267 -9.90 2.32 14.62
C LYS A 267 -9.58 3.59 13.84
N GLU A 268 -9.08 4.62 14.51
CA GLU A 268 -8.66 5.88 13.87
C GLU A 268 -7.53 5.67 12.85
N TYR A 269 -6.58 4.76 13.13
CA TYR A 269 -5.47 4.41 12.22
C TYR A 269 -5.85 3.50 11.04
N MET A 270 -7.04 2.89 11.01
CA MET A 270 -7.42 2.00 9.89
C MET A 270 -7.76 2.77 8.59
N GLY A 271 -7.90 4.09 8.64
CA GLY A 271 -8.43 4.86 7.52
C GLY A 271 -9.93 4.61 7.24
N PRO A 272 -10.58 5.46 6.43
CA PRO A 272 -12.03 5.43 6.27
C PRO A 272 -12.56 4.17 5.58
N VAL A 273 -11.82 3.65 4.59
CA VAL A 273 -12.25 2.47 3.80
C VAL A 273 -12.34 1.22 4.68
N LEU A 274 -11.30 0.91 5.44
CA LEU A 274 -11.32 -0.23 6.38
C LEU A 274 -12.36 -0.02 7.50
N ARG A 275 -12.42 1.18 8.09
CA ARG A 275 -13.39 1.49 9.16
C ARG A 275 -14.84 1.29 8.76
N SER A 276 -15.19 1.59 7.51
CA SER A 276 -16.55 1.40 6.99
C SER A 276 -16.94 -0.07 6.79
N GLY A 277 -15.98 -0.99 6.89
CA GLY A 277 -16.20 -2.40 6.55
C GLY A 277 -16.39 -2.64 5.06
N ALA A 278 -15.91 -1.71 4.20
CA ALA A 278 -15.89 -1.86 2.75
C ALA A 278 -14.82 -2.86 2.27
N ILE A 279 -13.90 -3.26 3.15
CA ILE A 279 -12.96 -4.35 2.95
C ILE A 279 -13.29 -5.44 3.99
N ASP A 280 -13.44 -6.68 3.53
CA ASP A 280 -13.64 -7.84 4.39
C ASP A 280 -12.31 -8.25 5.04
N PHE A 281 -11.86 -7.41 5.97
CA PHE A 281 -10.54 -7.51 6.59
C PHE A 281 -10.41 -8.77 7.47
N GLU A 282 -11.48 -9.19 8.15
CA GLU A 282 -11.48 -10.37 9.03
C GLU A 282 -11.24 -11.68 8.26
N ASN A 283 -11.77 -11.79 7.04
CA ASN A 283 -11.52 -12.93 6.16
C ASN A 283 -10.31 -12.72 5.24
N GLY A 284 -9.62 -11.59 5.37
CA GLY A 284 -8.38 -11.30 4.67
C GLY A 284 -7.29 -12.30 5.02
N GLU A 285 -6.49 -12.66 4.03
CA GLU A 285 -5.40 -13.61 4.11
C GLU A 285 -4.08 -12.87 4.38
N ALA A 286 -3.30 -13.34 5.36
CA ALA A 286 -2.00 -12.76 5.69
C ALA A 286 -0.84 -13.62 5.16
N TYR A 287 0.18 -12.96 4.63
CA TYR A 287 1.36 -13.62 4.05
C TYR A 287 2.67 -12.94 4.48
N LEU A 288 3.69 -13.73 4.79
CA LEU A 288 5.07 -13.23 4.91
C LEU A 288 5.69 -12.96 3.53
N PHE A 289 6.82 -12.26 3.49
CA PHE A 289 7.48 -11.88 2.24
C PHE A 289 8.04 -13.06 1.44
N ASP A 290 8.34 -14.18 2.12
CA ASP A 290 8.75 -15.45 1.51
C ASP A 290 7.58 -16.24 0.90
N GLY A 291 6.37 -15.68 0.96
CA GLY A 291 5.14 -16.32 0.46
C GLY A 291 4.48 -17.27 1.46
N THR A 292 4.99 -17.39 2.69
CA THR A 292 4.36 -18.21 3.74
C THR A 292 2.97 -17.67 4.05
N TYR A 293 1.94 -18.50 3.83
CA TYR A 293 0.57 -18.22 4.23
C TYR A 293 0.40 -18.43 5.73
N LEU A 294 -0.05 -17.40 6.44
CA LEU A 294 -0.24 -17.44 7.89
C LEU A 294 -1.66 -17.81 8.32
N GLY A 295 -2.66 -17.65 7.43
CA GLY A 295 -4.07 -17.84 7.76
C GLY A 295 -4.91 -16.60 7.48
N LYS A 296 -6.18 -16.64 7.89
CA LYS A 296 -7.05 -15.45 7.88
C LYS A 296 -6.78 -14.58 9.10
N VAL A 297 -7.02 -13.28 8.98
CA VAL A 297 -6.87 -12.32 10.08
C VAL A 297 -7.63 -12.76 11.33
N ARG A 298 -8.90 -13.18 11.18
CA ARG A 298 -9.72 -13.66 12.30
C ARG A 298 -9.10 -14.87 13.02
N ASP A 299 -8.53 -15.82 12.26
CA ASP A 299 -7.94 -17.05 12.81
C ASP A 299 -6.63 -16.71 13.56
N LEU A 300 -5.84 -15.76 13.03
CA LEU A 300 -4.62 -15.28 13.69
C LEU A 300 -4.90 -14.57 15.02
N ARG A 301 -6.06 -13.93 15.18
CA ARG A 301 -6.46 -13.28 16.44
C ARG A 301 -6.84 -14.28 17.53
N GLU A 302 -7.28 -15.48 17.14
CA GLU A 302 -7.57 -16.57 18.07
C GLU A 302 -6.28 -17.20 18.62
N MET A 303 -5.16 -17.15 17.88
CA MET A 303 -3.86 -17.64 18.34
C MET A 303 -3.30 -16.87 19.55
N ASN A 304 -3.73 -15.63 19.76
CA ASN A 304 -3.25 -14.75 20.83
C ASN A 304 -4.12 -14.84 22.10
N GLN A 305 -4.99 -15.84 22.21
CA GLN A 305 -5.77 -16.14 23.41
C GLN A 305 -5.04 -17.11 24.34
#